data_AF-A0A7C8IH82-F1
#
_entry.id   AF-A0A7C8IH82-F1
#
_cell.length_a   1.000
_cell.length_b   1.000
_cell.length_c   1.000
_cell.angle_alpha   90.00
_cell.angle_beta   90.00
_cell.angle_gamma   90.00
#
_symmetry.space_group_name_H-M   'P 1'
#
loop_
_entity.id
_entity.type
_entity.pdbx_description
1 polymer ?
#
loop_
_entity_poly.entity_id
_entity_poly.type
_entity_poly.pdbx_seq_one_letter_code
_entity_poly.pdbx_strand_id
1 'polypeptide(L)'
;LLPTLSPELRNMVYASTINPSNPRTSAGLPFPSKTYSCRHTTTTITPLHRGNPSLLALPRESVLEAAEYASWVRAHATTLHIAIVFSGHLHTFEPADWARKMEAHLRKLARLHPWLRKVAAYDVCVSWEPDMAGTLRARKWKVAGEVVEGMVRVLVGQRNEVALRGKGELKVAL
;
A
#
# COMPACT_ATOMS: atom_id res chain seq x y z
N LEU A 1 11.37 29.00 13.82
CA LEU A 1 11.78 29.14 12.40
C LEU A 1 10.67 28.74 11.44
N LEU A 2 10.05 27.56 11.56
CA LEU A 2 8.91 27.20 10.69
C LEU A 2 7.71 28.18 10.71
N PRO A 3 7.24 28.71 11.86
CA PRO A 3 6.05 29.56 11.88
C PRO A 3 6.26 30.93 11.22
N THR A 4 7.51 31.36 11.00
CA THR A 4 7.85 32.61 10.32
C THR A 4 8.00 32.47 8.81
N LEU A 5 7.91 31.23 8.28
CA LEU A 5 8.03 30.96 6.85
C LEU A 5 6.67 31.02 6.16
N SER A 6 6.67 31.44 4.90
CA SER A 6 5.48 31.34 4.05
C SER A 6 5.05 29.87 3.88
N PRO A 7 3.77 29.59 3.59
CA PRO A 7 3.28 28.24 3.36
C PRO A 7 4.07 27.47 2.28
N GLU A 8 4.51 28.16 1.22
CA GLU A 8 5.28 27.57 0.13
C GLU A 8 6.65 27.07 0.62
N LEU A 9 7.35 27.90 1.40
CA LEU A 9 8.64 27.54 1.98
C LEU A 9 8.51 26.40 2.99
N ARG A 10 7.43 26.38 3.78
CA ARG A 10 7.13 25.26 4.68
C ARG A 10 6.91 23.96 3.92
N ASN A 11 6.17 23.99 2.81
CA ASN A 11 5.98 22.82 1.95
C ASN A 11 7.31 22.32 1.36
N MET A 12 8.24 23.22 1.00
CA MET A 12 9.58 22.82 0.56
C MET A 12 10.38 22.11 1.67
N VAL A 13 10.29 22.62 2.91
CA VAL A 13 10.90 21.94 4.07
C VAL A 13 10.26 20.57 4.30
N TYR A 14 8.92 20.46 4.22
CA TYR A 14 8.25 19.18 4.34
C TYR A 14 8.66 18.20 3.23
N ALA A 15 8.79 18.68 2.00
CA ALA A 15 9.26 17.88 0.87
C ALA A 15 10.69 17.38 1.05
N SER A 16 11.59 18.20 1.60
CA SER A 16 12.99 17.79 1.84
C SER A 16 13.11 16.69 2.90
N THR A 17 12.11 16.51 3.77
CA THR A 17 12.07 15.37 4.71
C THR A 17 11.80 14.03 4.01
N ILE A 18 11.31 14.02 2.77
CA ILE A 18 11.01 12.80 2.02
C ILE A 18 12.23 12.40 1.21
N ASN A 19 13.05 11.51 1.77
CA ASN A 19 14.21 10.96 1.06
C ASN A 19 13.93 9.50 0.63
N PRO A 20 14.14 9.12 -0.64
CA PRO A 20 14.02 7.73 -1.10
C PRO A 20 14.89 6.73 -0.33
N SER A 21 16.03 7.18 0.20
CA SER A 21 16.97 6.40 1.01
C SER A 21 16.48 6.18 2.45
N ASN A 22 15.47 6.94 2.92
CA ASN A 22 14.92 6.73 4.24
C ASN A 22 14.13 5.40 4.29
N PRO A 23 14.18 4.69 5.44
CA PRO A 23 13.34 3.52 5.65
C PRO A 23 11.86 3.91 5.58
N ARG A 24 11.05 3.02 5.00
CA ARG A 24 9.59 3.17 5.00
C ARG A 24 9.06 2.84 6.39
N THR A 25 8.14 3.65 6.90
CA THR A 25 7.49 3.44 8.20
C THR A 25 6.00 3.77 8.14
N SER A 26 5.20 3.12 8.98
CA SER A 26 3.79 3.43 9.21
C SER A 26 3.57 4.32 10.43
N ALA A 27 4.63 4.69 11.15
CA ALA A 27 4.56 5.44 12.39
C ALA A 27 3.84 6.79 12.22
N GLY A 28 2.94 7.12 13.15
CA GLY A 28 2.20 8.39 13.13
C GLY A 28 1.07 8.48 12.07
N LEU A 29 0.87 7.45 11.24
CA LEU A 29 -0.28 7.37 10.35
C LEU A 29 -1.52 6.84 11.10
N PRO A 30 -2.72 7.37 10.79
CA PRO A 30 -3.95 7.07 11.53
C PRO A 30 -4.58 5.71 11.17
N PHE A 31 -3.98 4.94 10.26
CA PHE A 31 -4.51 3.67 9.77
C PHE A 31 -3.51 2.56 10.13
N PRO A 32 -3.88 1.63 11.03
CA PRO A 32 -3.05 0.46 11.30
C PRO A 32 -3.10 -0.48 10.08
N SER A 33 -2.06 -1.30 9.92
CA SER A 33 -2.05 -2.36 8.92
C SER A 33 -3.27 -3.26 9.07
N LYS A 34 -3.94 -3.60 7.97
CA LYS A 34 -5.06 -4.54 7.97
C LYS A 34 -4.77 -5.77 7.13
N THR A 35 -5.00 -6.92 7.74
CA THR A 35 -4.83 -8.22 7.12
C THR A 35 -6.19 -8.84 6.84
N TYR A 36 -6.37 -9.31 5.61
CA TYR A 36 -7.55 -10.03 5.14
C TYR A 36 -7.11 -11.43 4.73
N SER A 37 -7.51 -12.42 5.52
CA SER A 37 -7.25 -13.83 5.21
C SER A 37 -8.45 -14.44 4.50
N CYS A 38 -8.20 -14.95 3.30
CA CYS A 38 -9.08 -15.79 2.53
C CYS A 38 -8.45 -17.19 2.42
N ARG A 39 -9.24 -18.19 2.01
CA ARG A 39 -8.84 -19.61 1.97
C ARG A 39 -7.46 -19.89 1.35
N HIS A 40 -7.04 -19.11 0.37
CA HIS A 40 -5.79 -19.32 -0.38
C HIS A 40 -4.92 -18.05 -0.47
N THR A 41 -5.33 -16.95 0.16
CA THR A 41 -4.66 -15.66 0.07
C THR A 41 -4.70 -14.94 1.39
N THR A 42 -3.58 -14.34 1.77
CA THR A 42 -3.52 -13.35 2.84
C THR A 42 -3.12 -12.01 2.24
N THR A 43 -4.02 -11.03 2.30
CA THR A 43 -3.79 -9.67 1.79
C THR A 43 -3.57 -8.73 2.96
N THR A 44 -2.38 -8.15 3.06
CA THR A 44 -2.03 -7.16 4.09
C THR A 44 -1.90 -5.78 3.44
N ILE A 45 -2.67 -4.81 3.95
CA ILE A 45 -2.66 -3.42 3.48
C ILE A 45 -2.05 -2.55 4.58
N THR A 46 -0.93 -1.90 4.28
CA THR A 46 -0.17 -1.07 5.23
C THR A 46 0.13 0.29 4.61
N PRO A 47 -0.22 1.40 5.26
CA PRO A 47 0.18 2.72 4.79
C PRO A 47 1.62 2.98 5.24
N LEU A 48 2.45 3.48 4.34
CA LEU A 48 3.86 3.74 4.59
C LEU A 48 4.22 5.15 4.11
N HIS A 49 5.15 5.80 4.80
CA HIS A 49 5.78 7.04 4.35
C HIS A 49 7.30 6.98 4.61
N ARG A 50 8.04 7.90 4.00
CA ARG A 50 9.50 8.06 4.18
C ARG A 50 9.90 9.38 4.86
N GLY A 51 8.90 10.10 5.36
CA GLY A 51 9.08 11.35 6.09
C GLY A 51 9.60 11.16 7.52
N ASN A 52 9.71 12.26 8.24
CA ASN A 52 10.19 12.30 9.62
C ASN A 52 9.10 11.83 10.60
N PRO A 53 9.24 10.65 11.24
CA PRO A 53 8.24 10.13 12.16
C PRO A 53 8.15 10.97 13.45
N SER A 54 9.24 11.62 13.86
CA SER A 54 9.26 12.44 15.07
C SER A 54 8.33 13.65 14.95
N LEU A 55 8.25 14.28 13.77
CA LEU A 55 7.30 15.37 13.52
C LEU A 55 5.84 14.89 13.49
N LEU A 56 5.60 13.64 13.08
CA LEU A 56 4.24 13.05 13.11
C LEU A 56 3.83 12.59 14.51
N ALA A 57 4.79 12.33 15.39
CA ALA A 57 4.56 11.92 16.77
C ALA A 57 4.23 13.10 17.70
N LEU A 58 4.51 14.34 17.28
CA LEU A 58 4.18 15.52 18.07
C LEU A 58 2.65 15.68 18.22
N PRO A 59 2.18 16.21 19.37
CA PRO A 59 0.76 16.44 19.57
C PRO A 59 0.27 17.51 18.59
N ARG A 60 -0.68 17.13 17.74
CA ARG A 60 -1.19 17.98 16.65
C ARG A 60 -2.02 19.17 17.12
N GLU A 61 -2.51 19.10 18.35
CA GLU A 61 -3.33 20.14 18.97
C GLU A 61 -2.47 21.26 19.56
N SER A 62 -1.24 20.94 19.98
CA SER A 62 -0.31 21.90 20.58
C SER A 62 0.75 22.41 19.62
N VAL A 63 1.04 21.69 18.54
CA VAL A 63 2.06 22.05 17.53
C VAL A 63 1.42 22.11 16.15
N LEU A 64 1.18 23.33 15.66
CA LEU A 64 0.52 23.57 14.36
C LEU A 64 1.31 22.95 13.21
N GLU A 65 2.64 23.03 13.26
CA GLU A 65 3.53 22.44 12.26
C GLU A 65 3.38 20.93 12.17
N ALA A 66 3.10 20.25 13.29
CA ALA A 66 2.86 18.81 13.30
C ALA A 66 1.55 18.46 12.59
N ALA A 67 0.51 19.29 12.77
CA ALA A 67 -0.76 19.14 12.06
C ALA A 67 -0.60 19.39 10.55
N GLU A 68 0.10 20.46 10.18
CA GLU A 68 0.39 20.79 8.77
C GLU A 68 1.23 19.70 8.10
N TYR A 69 2.31 19.26 8.76
CA TYR A 69 3.16 18.20 8.27
C TYR A 69 2.40 16.90 8.08
N ALA A 70 1.56 16.51 9.05
CA ALA A 70 0.72 15.32 8.94
C ALA A 70 -0.27 15.39 7.77
N SER A 71 -0.88 16.56 7.53
CA SER A 71 -1.74 16.79 6.38
C SER A 71 -0.96 16.66 5.06
N TRP A 72 0.21 17.30 5.00
CA TRP A 72 1.08 17.29 3.83
C TRP A 72 1.56 15.87 3.48
N VAL A 73 2.02 15.10 4.48
CA VAL A 73 2.49 13.71 4.31
C VAL A 73 1.37 12.81 3.79
N ARG A 74 0.13 12.97 4.28
CA ARG A 74 -1.01 12.18 3.81
C ARG A 74 -1.34 12.42 2.34
N ALA A 75 -1.23 13.66 1.90
CA ALA A 75 -1.56 14.04 0.53
C ALA A 75 -0.43 13.71 -0.47
N HIS A 76 0.84 13.83 -0.07
CA HIS A 76 1.96 13.82 -1.03
C HIS A 76 2.95 12.68 -0.84
N ALA A 77 3.08 12.14 0.37
CA ALA A 77 4.20 11.26 0.72
C ALA A 77 3.78 9.89 1.27
N THR A 78 2.48 9.61 1.32
CA THR A 78 1.96 8.32 1.76
C THR A 78 1.85 7.37 0.57
N THR A 79 2.36 6.15 0.76
CA THR A 79 2.28 5.02 -0.16
C THR A 79 1.47 3.92 0.51
N LEU A 80 0.53 3.31 -0.22
CA LEU A 80 -0.18 2.14 0.27
C LEU A 80 0.56 0.88 -0.18
N HIS A 81 1.17 0.19 0.76
CA HIS A 81 1.81 -1.09 0.51
C HIS A 81 0.79 -2.22 0.70
N ILE A 82 0.58 -3.02 -0.34
CA ILE A 82 -0.34 -4.15 -0.35
C ILE A 82 0.47 -5.41 -0.63
N ALA A 83 0.64 -6.24 0.39
CA ALA A 83 1.28 -7.54 0.27
C ALA A 83 0.19 -8.61 0.12
N ILE A 84 0.28 -9.44 -0.91
CA ILE A 84 -0.57 -10.62 -1.11
C ILE A 84 0.32 -11.85 -1.01
N VAL A 85 0.07 -12.69 -0.02
CA VAL A 85 0.67 -14.02 0.10
C VAL A 85 -0.35 -15.03 -0.41
N PHE A 86 -0.05 -15.70 -1.51
CA PHE A 86 -0.87 -16.78 -2.04
C PHE A 86 -0.32 -18.13 -1.56
N SER A 87 -1.13 -18.91 -0.84
CA SER A 87 -0.74 -20.22 -0.30
C SER A 87 -1.44 -21.42 -0.94
N GLY A 88 -2.40 -21.19 -1.83
CA GLY A 88 -3.22 -22.25 -2.43
C GLY A 88 -2.64 -22.90 -3.68
N HIS A 89 -3.36 -23.90 -4.19
CA HIS A 89 -3.18 -24.40 -5.55
C HIS A 89 -3.92 -23.50 -6.55
N LEU A 90 -3.25 -23.12 -7.64
CA LEU A 90 -3.85 -22.28 -8.69
C LEU A 90 -5.12 -22.87 -9.32
N HIS A 91 -5.31 -24.19 -9.26
CA HIS A 91 -6.47 -24.87 -9.84
C HIS A 91 -7.76 -24.70 -9.04
N THR A 92 -7.66 -24.48 -7.72
CA THR A 92 -8.82 -24.28 -6.84
C THR A 92 -9.06 -22.81 -6.54
N PHE A 93 -8.16 -21.94 -6.99
CA PHE A 93 -8.29 -20.52 -6.82
C PHE A 93 -9.16 -19.93 -7.93
N GLU A 94 -10.29 -19.35 -7.54
CA GLU A 94 -11.15 -18.60 -8.45
C GLU A 94 -10.89 -17.09 -8.30
N PRO A 95 -10.23 -16.45 -9.28
CA PRO A 95 -9.84 -15.04 -9.17
C PRO A 95 -11.03 -14.09 -9.05
N ALA A 96 -12.16 -14.41 -9.69
CA ALA A 96 -13.36 -13.58 -9.68
C ALA A 96 -13.98 -13.47 -8.26
N ASP A 97 -14.00 -14.58 -7.53
CA ASP A 97 -14.52 -14.64 -6.18
C ASP A 97 -13.64 -13.88 -5.18
N TRP A 98 -12.32 -14.03 -5.33
CA TRP A 98 -11.37 -13.24 -4.58
C TRP A 98 -11.50 -11.74 -4.90
N ALA A 99 -11.64 -11.40 -6.18
CA ALA A 99 -11.77 -10.02 -6.64
C ALA A 99 -12.98 -9.33 -5.99
N ARG A 100 -14.14 -9.98 -6.03
CA ARG A 100 -15.38 -9.48 -5.43
C ARG A 100 -15.24 -9.27 -3.92
N LYS A 101 -14.62 -10.20 -3.20
CA LYS A 101 -14.37 -10.07 -1.76
C LYS A 101 -13.42 -8.90 -1.46
N MET A 102 -12.32 -8.81 -2.20
CA MET A 102 -11.36 -7.73 -1.99
C MET A 102 -11.92 -6.36 -2.35
N GLU A 103 -12.71 -6.26 -3.41
CA GLU A 103 -13.37 -5.02 -3.77
C GLU A 103 -14.31 -4.55 -2.67
N ALA A 104 -15.11 -5.45 -2.08
CA ALA A 104 -15.96 -5.13 -0.95
C ALA A 104 -15.17 -4.64 0.27
N HIS A 105 -14.04 -5.30 0.58
CA HIS A 105 -13.14 -4.89 1.67
C HIS A 105 -12.51 -3.52 1.41
N LEU A 106 -11.97 -3.28 0.21
CA LEU A 106 -11.38 -2.00 -0.18
C LEU A 106 -12.42 -0.88 -0.16
N ARG A 107 -13.63 -1.13 -0.66
CA ARG A 107 -14.71 -0.13 -0.63
C ARG A 107 -15.11 0.23 0.80
N LYS A 108 -15.21 -0.76 1.69
CA LYS A 108 -15.43 -0.54 3.13
C LYS A 108 -14.29 0.27 3.74
N LEU A 109 -13.05 -0.04 3.37
CA LEU A 109 -11.86 0.63 3.87
C LEU A 109 -11.81 2.10 3.42
N ALA A 110 -12.05 2.36 2.14
CA ALA A 110 -12.09 3.70 1.56
C ALA A 110 -13.24 4.55 2.11
N ARG A 111 -14.35 3.93 2.55
CA ARG A 111 -15.43 4.62 3.25
C ARG A 111 -15.02 5.04 4.67
N LEU A 112 -14.32 4.18 5.40
CA LEU A 112 -13.86 4.47 6.77
C LEU A 112 -12.68 5.45 6.80
N HIS A 113 -11.84 5.43 5.77
CA HIS A 113 -10.66 6.27 5.66
C HIS A 113 -10.62 6.97 4.29
N PRO A 114 -11.35 8.10 4.11
CA PRO A 114 -11.48 8.78 2.82
C PRO A 114 -10.14 9.21 2.20
N TRP A 115 -9.12 9.47 3.03
CA TRP A 115 -7.79 9.84 2.58
C TRP A 115 -7.07 8.72 1.81
N LEU A 116 -7.49 7.45 1.94
CA LEU A 116 -6.92 6.34 1.14
C LEU A 116 -7.13 6.53 -0.36
N ARG A 117 -8.16 7.31 -0.76
CA ARG A 117 -8.39 7.69 -2.16
C ARG A 117 -7.37 8.70 -2.70
N LYS A 118 -6.64 9.39 -1.80
CA LYS A 118 -5.69 10.47 -2.11
C LYS A 118 -4.23 10.07 -1.86
N VAL A 119 -3.95 8.77 -1.78
CA VAL A 119 -2.60 8.25 -1.54
C VAL A 119 -1.72 8.52 -2.77
N ALA A 120 -0.47 8.90 -2.55
CA ALA A 120 0.45 9.28 -3.62
C ALA A 120 0.83 8.08 -4.51
N ALA A 121 1.10 6.93 -3.90
CA ALA A 121 1.52 5.73 -4.61
C ALA A 121 0.92 4.44 -4.04
N TYR A 122 0.82 3.42 -4.87
CA TYR A 122 0.49 2.05 -4.47
C TYR A 122 1.69 1.17 -4.77
N ASP A 123 2.06 0.36 -3.80
CA ASP A 123 3.14 -0.61 -3.91
C ASP A 123 2.54 -1.99 -3.66
N VAL A 124 2.44 -2.81 -4.71
CA VAL A 124 1.79 -4.12 -4.64
C VAL A 124 2.85 -5.20 -4.78
N CYS A 125 2.98 -6.03 -3.75
CA CYS A 125 3.86 -7.18 -3.74
C CYS A 125 3.00 -8.44 -3.70
N VAL A 126 3.22 -9.36 -4.63
CA VAL A 126 2.56 -10.67 -4.61
C VAL A 126 3.63 -11.74 -4.46
N SER A 127 3.58 -12.46 -3.34
CA SER A 127 4.41 -13.63 -3.07
C SER A 127 3.55 -14.88 -3.19
N TRP A 128 4.17 -15.95 -3.69
CA TRP A 128 3.56 -17.27 -3.75
C TRP A 128 4.35 -18.21 -2.85
N GLU A 129 3.68 -18.71 -1.82
CA GLU A 129 4.18 -19.74 -0.91
C GLU A 129 3.42 -21.04 -1.17
N PRO A 130 3.85 -21.88 -2.12
CA PRO A 130 3.12 -23.10 -2.44
C PRO A 130 3.10 -24.05 -1.24
N ASP A 131 1.92 -24.56 -0.88
CA ASP A 131 1.82 -25.68 0.04
C ASP A 131 2.57 -26.88 -0.58
N MET A 132 3.57 -27.36 0.15
CA MET A 132 4.65 -28.23 -0.34
C MET A 132 4.14 -29.52 -1.00
N ALA A 133 4.23 -29.61 -2.34
CA ALA A 133 4.19 -30.89 -3.08
C ALA A 133 4.51 -30.79 -4.59
N GLY A 134 4.44 -29.61 -5.23
CA GLY A 134 4.41 -29.54 -6.69
C GLY A 134 5.46 -28.64 -7.32
N THR A 135 6.50 -29.22 -7.93
CA THR A 135 7.38 -28.51 -8.88
C THR A 135 6.56 -27.75 -9.92
N LEU A 136 6.70 -26.43 -9.96
CA LEU A 136 6.01 -25.54 -10.89
C LEU A 136 6.64 -25.61 -12.28
N ARG A 137 6.05 -26.43 -13.16
CA ARG A 137 6.44 -26.50 -14.58
C ARG A 137 6.23 -25.14 -15.26
N ALA A 138 7.11 -24.78 -16.21
CA ALA A 138 7.10 -23.55 -17.03
C ALA A 138 5.71 -23.07 -17.49
N ARG A 139 4.81 -24.00 -17.85
CA ARG A 139 3.45 -23.70 -18.33
C ARG A 139 2.52 -23.12 -17.25
N LYS A 140 2.78 -23.39 -15.97
CA LYS A 140 1.99 -22.88 -14.83
C LYS A 140 2.31 -21.42 -14.49
N TRP A 141 3.44 -20.89 -14.98
CA TRP A 141 3.85 -19.49 -14.75
C TRP A 141 3.02 -18.48 -15.53
N LYS A 142 2.57 -18.83 -16.74
CA LYS A 142 1.68 -17.95 -17.53
C LYS A 142 0.35 -17.73 -16.79
N VAL A 143 -0.22 -18.80 -16.25
CA VAL A 143 -1.46 -18.75 -15.46
C VAL A 143 -1.26 -17.98 -14.14
N ALA A 144 -0.13 -18.20 -13.46
CA ALA A 144 0.22 -17.41 -12.28
C ALA A 144 0.32 -15.91 -12.60
N GLY A 145 0.95 -15.55 -13.72
CA GLY A 145 1.05 -14.17 -14.19
C GLY A 145 -0.30 -13.52 -14.46
N GLU A 146 -1.21 -14.22 -15.12
CA GLU A 146 -2.59 -13.75 -15.38
C GLU A 146 -3.38 -13.54 -14.09
N VAL A 147 -3.23 -14.44 -13.11
CA VAL A 147 -3.85 -14.31 -11.78
C VAL A 147 -3.30 -13.09 -11.04
N VAL A 148 -1.98 -12.91 -11.02
CA VAL A 148 -1.31 -11.76 -10.39
C VAL A 148 -1.75 -10.46 -11.06
N GLU A 149 -1.81 -10.41 -12.38
CA GLU A 149 -2.29 -9.24 -13.12
C GLU A 149 -3.75 -8.92 -12.76
N GLY A 150 -4.61 -9.93 -12.70
CA GLY A 150 -6.00 -9.78 -12.26
C GLY A 150 -6.10 -9.24 -10.83
N MET A 151 -5.28 -9.76 -9.92
CA MET A 151 -5.23 -9.27 -8.54
C MET A 151 -4.81 -7.82 -8.45
N VAL A 152 -3.72 -7.45 -9.13
CA VAL A 152 -3.23 -6.07 -9.19
C VAL A 152 -4.29 -5.16 -9.78
N ARG A 153 -4.98 -5.59 -10.85
CA ARG A 153 -6.06 -4.81 -11.49
C ARG A 153 -7.21 -4.53 -10.53
N VAL A 154 -7.62 -5.48 -9.71
CA VAL A 154 -8.68 -5.27 -8.70
C VAL A 154 -8.24 -4.29 -7.62
N LEU A 155 -7.01 -4.41 -7.14
CA LEU A 155 -6.47 -3.52 -6.11
C LEU A 155 -6.32 -2.07 -6.61
N VAL A 156 -5.99 -1.91 -7.90
CA VAL A 156 -5.72 -0.62 -8.53
C VAL A 156 -6.98 -0.02 -9.15
N GLY A 157 -7.96 -0.84 -9.54
CA GLY A 157 -9.23 -0.42 -10.15
C GLY A 157 -10.12 0.44 -9.24
N GLN A 158 -9.76 0.61 -7.97
CA GLN A 158 -10.36 1.60 -7.06
C GLN A 158 -9.78 3.02 -7.24
N ARG A 159 -8.85 3.24 -8.19
CA ARG A 159 -8.17 4.51 -8.45
C ARG A 159 -8.61 5.13 -9.79
N ASN A 160 -8.66 6.47 -9.85
CA ASN A 160 -8.54 7.20 -11.11
C ASN A 160 -7.12 6.99 -11.68
N GLU A 161 -7.02 6.87 -13.01
CA GLU A 161 -5.99 6.21 -13.84
C GLU A 161 -4.48 6.56 -13.66
N VAL A 162 -4.07 7.35 -12.66
CA VAL A 162 -2.71 7.91 -12.64
C VAL A 162 -1.86 7.31 -11.51
N ALA A 163 -0.71 6.74 -11.90
CA ALA A 163 0.46 6.35 -11.09
C ALA A 163 0.54 4.91 -10.54
N LEU A 164 0.64 3.93 -11.45
CA LEU A 164 1.34 2.66 -11.17
C LEU A 164 2.84 2.87 -11.32
N ARG A 165 3.58 2.99 -10.21
CA ARG A 165 5.05 2.82 -10.20
C ARG A 165 5.36 1.52 -9.47
N GLY A 166 5.29 0.43 -10.21
CA GLY A 166 5.57 -0.91 -9.71
C GLY A 166 4.78 -1.93 -10.52
N LYS A 167 5.35 -2.40 -11.64
CA LYS A 167 4.93 -3.70 -12.19
C LYS A 167 5.32 -4.73 -11.14
N GLY A 168 4.36 -5.56 -10.70
CA GLY A 168 4.51 -6.46 -9.56
C GLY A 168 5.87 -7.16 -9.56
N GLU A 169 6.71 -6.83 -8.57
CA GLU A 169 7.92 -7.60 -8.31
C GLU A 169 7.48 -8.92 -7.68
N LEU A 170 7.52 -9.99 -8.48
CA LEU A 170 7.39 -11.36 -7.99
C LEU A 170 8.69 -11.72 -7.27
N LYS A 171 8.77 -11.47 -5.96
CA LYS A 171 9.86 -12.00 -5.14
C LYS A 171 9.53 -13.44 -4.76
N VAL A 172 10.08 -14.38 -5.51
CA VAL A 172 10.08 -15.81 -5.16
C VAL A 172 11.24 -16.02 -4.20
N ALA A 173 10.95 -16.27 -2.92
CA ALA A 173 11.90 -16.87 -2.01
C ALA A 173 11.86 -18.39 -2.25
N LEU A 174 13.03 -18.97 -2.56
CA LEU A 174 13.25 -20.42 -2.67
C LEU A 174 13.53 -21.02 -1.29
#